data_AF-A0A1V3J9I8-F1
#
_entry.id   AF-A0A1V3J9I8-F1
#
_cell.length_a   1.000
_cell.length_b   1.000
_cell.length_c   1.000
_cell.angle_alpha   90.00
_cell.angle_beta   90.00
_cell.angle_gamma   90.00
#
_symmetry.space_group_name_H-M   'P 1'
#
loop_
_entity.id
_entity.type
_entity.pdbx_description
1 polymer ?
#
loop_
_entity_poly.entity_id
_entity_poly.type
_entity_poly.pdbx_seq_one_letter_code
_entity_poly.pdbx_strand_id
1 'polypeptide(L)'
;MAFCIAGHHAGLANGNGEGDNRRTLAQRLALAFGKDIPELDPVWQQEIVLPEKLPAPPLKPDAHHKWFSYAFFIRMLYFCLVDADFLDTEAFYACVEGKSIQRGGYPDLNALQQRFNTFIESFRQIAKQAPANEAERHRAALNRLRSNILDHAVAQTPALHRANPRKRTRCLVES
;
A
#
# COMPACT_ATOMS: atom_id res chain seq x y z
N MET A 1 -6.40 -10.15 10.67
CA MET A 1 -6.77 -10.91 9.46
C MET A 1 -8.27 -11.00 9.23
N ALA A 2 -9.12 -11.16 10.26
CA ALA A 2 -10.58 -11.23 10.11
C ALA A 2 -11.19 -10.10 9.24
N PHE A 3 -10.71 -8.87 9.37
CA PHE A 3 -11.09 -7.75 8.49
C PHE A 3 -10.87 -8.03 7.00
N CYS A 4 -9.70 -8.58 6.64
CA CYS A 4 -9.34 -8.84 5.26
C CYS A 4 -10.19 -9.98 4.68
N ILE A 5 -10.35 -11.07 5.44
CA ILE A 5 -11.11 -12.25 5.03
C ILE A 5 -12.59 -11.90 4.87
N ALA A 6 -13.21 -11.34 5.91
CA ALA A 6 -14.64 -11.02 5.89
C ALA A 6 -15.01 -9.85 4.96
N GLY A 7 -14.00 -9.09 4.51
CA GLY A 7 -14.14 -7.92 3.64
C GLY A 7 -13.68 -8.14 2.20
N HIS A 8 -13.10 -9.29 1.85
CA HIS A 8 -12.37 -9.50 0.59
C HIS A 8 -13.13 -9.04 -0.67
N HIS A 9 -14.44 -9.33 -0.76
CA HIS A 9 -15.29 -8.90 -1.90
C HIS A 9 -16.26 -7.76 -1.57
N ALA A 10 -16.41 -7.40 -0.29
CA ALA A 10 -17.38 -6.39 0.18
C ALA A 10 -16.73 -5.05 0.57
N GLY A 11 -15.40 -4.98 0.54
CA GLY A 11 -14.60 -3.92 1.13
C GLY A 11 -14.44 -4.06 2.65
N LEU A 12 -13.51 -3.28 3.21
CA LEU A 12 -13.24 -3.26 4.64
C LEU A 12 -14.40 -2.62 5.43
N ALA A 13 -15.07 -3.42 6.25
CA ALA A 13 -16.12 -2.95 7.14
C ALA A 13 -15.56 -2.16 8.33
N ASN A 14 -16.41 -1.33 8.95
CA ASN A 14 -16.15 -0.79 10.29
C ASN A 14 -15.97 -1.95 11.29
N GLY A 15 -15.09 -1.76 12.28
CA GLY A 15 -14.86 -2.77 13.31
C GLY A 15 -16.09 -3.02 14.18
N ASN A 16 -16.73 -1.94 14.63
CA ASN A 16 -17.94 -1.91 15.44
C ASN A 16 -18.68 -0.58 15.23
N GLY A 17 -19.86 -0.40 15.85
CA GLY A 17 -20.68 0.82 15.77
C GLY A 17 -21.66 0.80 14.59
N GLU A 18 -22.05 1.98 14.11
CA GLU A 18 -22.93 2.08 12.95
C GLU A 18 -22.17 1.74 11.65
N GLY A 19 -22.81 0.94 10.81
CA GLY A 19 -22.42 0.73 9.43
C GLY A 19 -23.45 1.39 8.53
N ASP A 20 -23.01 2.03 7.45
CA ASP A 20 -23.88 2.63 6.43
C ASP A 20 -24.66 1.53 5.68
N ASN A 21 -25.74 1.03 6.29
CA ASN A 21 -26.53 -0.12 5.86
C ASN A 21 -25.72 -1.42 5.62
N ARG A 22 -24.53 -1.55 6.22
CA ARG A 22 -23.65 -2.72 6.08
C ARG A 22 -23.27 -3.29 7.45
N ARG A 23 -23.22 -4.62 7.57
CA ARG A 23 -22.76 -5.30 8.78
C ARG A 23 -21.30 -4.95 9.11
N THR A 24 -21.04 -4.54 10.34
CA THR A 24 -19.68 -4.36 10.90
C THR A 24 -18.95 -5.71 10.99
N LEU A 25 -17.63 -5.67 11.20
CA LEU A 25 -16.87 -6.91 11.42
C LEU A 25 -17.40 -7.67 12.65
N ALA A 26 -17.67 -6.97 13.75
CA ALA A 26 -18.24 -7.59 14.96
C ALA A 26 -19.56 -8.33 14.67
N GLN A 27 -20.46 -7.71 13.90
CA GLN A 27 -21.73 -8.33 13.50
C GLN A 27 -21.53 -9.52 12.55
N ARG A 28 -20.53 -9.47 11.66
CA ARG A 28 -20.20 -10.59 10.76
C ARG A 28 -19.63 -11.79 11.52
N LEU A 29 -18.78 -11.55 12.52
CA LEU A 29 -18.17 -12.59 13.34
C LEU A 29 -19.15 -13.23 14.33
N ALA A 30 -20.25 -12.56 14.65
CA ALA A 30 -21.30 -13.09 15.51
C ALA A 30 -22.27 -14.06 14.80
N LEU A 31 -22.16 -14.22 13.47
CA LEU A 31 -23.01 -15.12 12.70
C LEU A 31 -22.65 -16.59 12.99
N ALA A 32 -23.66 -17.43 13.18
CA ALA A 32 -23.48 -18.85 13.43
C ALA A 32 -23.56 -19.67 12.12
N PHE A 33 -22.57 -20.53 11.91
CA PHE A 33 -22.64 -21.58 10.88
C PHE A 33 -23.83 -22.51 11.12
N GLY A 34 -24.51 -22.93 10.06
CA GLY A 34 -25.71 -23.75 10.09
C GLY A 34 -27.01 -23.00 10.41
N LYS A 35 -26.94 -21.78 10.95
CA LYS A 35 -28.11 -20.95 11.26
C LYS A 35 -28.18 -19.69 10.40
N ASP A 36 -27.16 -18.84 10.51
CA ASP A 36 -27.11 -17.53 9.85
C ASP A 36 -26.32 -17.58 8.53
N ILE A 37 -25.37 -18.52 8.44
CA ILE A 37 -24.55 -18.80 7.24
C ILE A 37 -24.39 -20.32 7.05
N PRO A 38 -24.22 -20.81 5.80
CA PRO A 38 -24.04 -22.24 5.53
C PRO A 38 -22.82 -22.83 6.25
N GLU A 39 -22.88 -24.09 6.67
CA GLU A 39 -21.71 -24.78 7.21
C GLU A 39 -20.56 -24.85 6.19
N LEU A 40 -19.32 -24.86 6.70
CA LEU A 40 -18.13 -24.99 5.86
C LEU A 40 -18.02 -26.41 5.33
N ASP A 41 -17.78 -26.54 4.02
CA ASP A 41 -17.49 -27.83 3.40
C ASP A 41 -16.14 -28.36 3.93
N PRO A 42 -16.07 -29.56 4.53
CA PRO A 42 -14.83 -30.11 5.09
C PRO A 42 -13.69 -30.27 4.08
N VAL A 43 -13.95 -30.21 2.76
CA VAL A 43 -12.93 -30.25 1.69
C VAL A 43 -11.82 -29.23 1.91
N TRP A 44 -12.10 -28.04 2.49
CA TRP A 44 -11.07 -27.02 2.72
C TRP A 44 -9.88 -27.54 3.55
N GLN A 45 -10.11 -28.52 4.44
CA GLN A 45 -9.07 -29.09 5.30
C GLN A 45 -8.02 -29.90 4.52
N GLN A 46 -8.36 -30.34 3.31
CA GLN A 46 -7.45 -31.04 2.40
C GLN A 46 -6.59 -30.05 1.60
N GLU A 47 -7.09 -28.84 1.39
CA GLU A 47 -6.44 -27.81 0.58
C GLU A 47 -5.51 -26.91 1.41
N ILE A 48 -5.88 -26.62 2.67
CA ILE A 48 -5.18 -25.64 3.51
C ILE A 48 -4.98 -26.19 4.92
N VAL A 49 -3.71 -26.31 5.32
CA VAL A 49 -3.34 -26.58 6.72
C VAL A 49 -3.18 -25.25 7.46
N LEU A 50 -4.08 -24.98 8.41
CA LEU A 50 -4.02 -23.76 9.22
C LEU A 50 -3.04 -23.93 10.38
N PRO A 51 -2.20 -22.92 10.67
CA PRO A 51 -1.39 -22.93 11.88
C PRO A 51 -2.29 -22.76 13.11
N GLU A 52 -1.96 -23.48 14.19
CA GLU A 52 -2.71 -23.40 15.47
C GLU A 52 -2.71 -21.98 16.05
N LYS A 53 -1.63 -21.22 15.80
CA LYS A 53 -1.49 -19.81 16.18
C LYS A 53 -0.90 -19.02 15.05
N LEU A 54 -1.51 -17.88 14.76
CA LEU A 54 -0.94 -16.87 13.88
C LEU A 54 -0.03 -15.95 14.71
N PRO A 55 1.24 -15.78 14.33
CA PRO A 55 2.11 -14.84 15.03
C PRO A 55 1.56 -13.42 14.90
N ALA A 56 1.72 -12.62 15.95
CA ALA A 56 1.41 -11.21 15.86
C ALA A 56 2.32 -10.57 14.79
N PRO A 57 1.77 -9.75 13.88
CA PRO A 57 2.60 -9.04 12.93
C PRO A 57 3.59 -8.15 13.70
N PRO A 58 4.85 -8.01 13.24
CA PRO A 58 5.87 -7.21 13.90
C PRO A 58 5.64 -5.69 13.72
N LEU A 59 4.40 -5.25 13.87
CA LEU A 59 4.00 -3.86 13.75
C LEU A 59 4.35 -3.13 15.06
N LYS A 60 5.20 -2.12 14.95
CA LYS A 60 5.43 -1.13 16.01
C LYS A 60 4.54 0.08 15.72
N PRO A 61 3.36 0.18 16.35
CA PRO A 61 2.47 1.29 16.10
C PRO A 61 3.08 2.60 16.61
N ASP A 62 2.72 3.71 15.96
CA ASP A 62 3.10 5.04 16.42
C ASP A 62 2.53 5.30 17.83
N ALA A 63 3.32 5.97 18.67
CA ALA A 63 2.94 6.21 20.06
C ALA A 63 1.73 7.15 20.17
N HIS A 64 1.62 8.12 19.26
CA HIS A 64 0.56 9.14 19.28
C HIS A 64 -0.66 8.71 18.46
N HIS A 65 -0.48 7.88 17.44
CA HIS A 65 -1.52 7.46 16.48
C HIS A 65 -1.64 5.94 16.38
N LYS A 66 -1.56 5.24 17.51
CA LYS A 66 -1.57 3.77 17.58
C LYS A 66 -2.69 3.11 16.76
N TRP A 67 -3.92 3.60 16.89
CA TRP A 67 -5.08 3.07 16.18
C TRP A 67 -5.04 3.32 14.68
N PHE A 68 -4.50 4.48 14.27
CA PHE A 68 -4.26 4.75 12.87
C PHE A 68 -3.22 3.79 12.29
N SER A 69 -2.13 3.50 13.00
CA SER A 69 -1.12 2.52 12.54
C SER A 69 -1.74 1.14 12.31
N TYR A 70 -2.60 0.65 13.21
CA TYR A 70 -3.31 -0.62 12.99
C TYR A 70 -4.28 -0.55 11.82
N ALA A 71 -5.09 0.52 11.75
CA ALA A 71 -6.06 0.71 10.68
C ALA A 71 -5.39 0.80 9.31
N PHE A 72 -4.24 1.47 9.23
CA PHE A 72 -3.42 1.57 8.03
C PHE A 72 -2.78 0.23 7.68
N PHE A 73 -2.20 -0.47 8.66
CA PHE A 73 -1.63 -1.80 8.45
C PHE A 73 -2.66 -2.80 7.92
N ILE A 74 -3.88 -2.81 8.47
CA ILE A 74 -4.98 -3.66 7.98
C ILE A 74 -5.33 -3.32 6.53
N ARG A 75 -5.32 -2.03 6.16
CA ARG A 75 -5.54 -1.60 4.76
C ARG A 75 -4.42 -2.10 3.86
N MET A 76 -3.16 -2.03 4.29
CA MET A 76 -2.03 -2.57 3.52
C MET A 76 -2.16 -4.08 3.31
N LEU A 77 -2.51 -4.84 4.37
CA LEU A 77 -2.78 -6.27 4.24
C LEU A 77 -3.95 -6.58 3.29
N TYR A 78 -5.01 -5.79 3.34
CA TYR A 78 -6.14 -5.91 2.41
C TYR A 78 -5.71 -5.66 0.96
N PHE A 79 -4.86 -4.66 0.70
CA PHE A 79 -4.30 -4.43 -0.63
C PHE A 79 -3.46 -5.61 -1.12
N CYS A 80 -2.61 -6.18 -0.26
CA CYS A 80 -1.85 -7.38 -0.62
C CYS A 80 -2.77 -8.56 -0.95
N LEU A 81 -3.86 -8.74 -0.21
CA LEU A 81 -4.83 -9.81 -0.49
C LEU A 81 -5.52 -9.61 -1.85
N VAL A 82 -5.94 -8.39 -2.17
CA VAL A 82 -6.57 -8.06 -3.46
C VAL A 82 -5.58 -8.21 -4.61
N ASP A 83 -4.33 -7.79 -4.43
CA ASP A 83 -3.28 -7.96 -5.44
C ASP A 83 -2.97 -9.44 -5.69
N ALA A 84 -2.91 -10.27 -4.64
CA ALA A 84 -2.74 -11.71 -4.77
C ALA A 84 -3.87 -12.37 -5.58
N ASP A 85 -5.13 -12.03 -5.30
CA ASP A 85 -6.29 -12.55 -6.04
C ASP A 85 -6.26 -12.16 -7.53
N PHE A 86 -5.81 -10.93 -7.82
CA PHE A 86 -5.59 -10.49 -9.19
C PHE A 86 -4.48 -11.29 -9.88
N LEU A 87 -3.35 -11.53 -9.18
CA LEU A 87 -2.23 -12.30 -9.72
C LEU A 87 -2.60 -13.76 -10.00
N ASP A 88 -3.35 -14.39 -9.11
CA ASP A 88 -3.84 -15.76 -9.30
C ASP A 88 -4.78 -15.84 -10.50
N THR A 89 -5.70 -14.87 -10.63
CA THR A 89 -6.58 -14.75 -11.79
C THR A 89 -5.79 -14.53 -13.08
N GLU A 90 -4.82 -13.61 -13.09
CA GLU A 90 -3.96 -13.32 -14.23
C GLU A 90 -3.17 -14.58 -14.67
N ALA A 91 -2.60 -15.31 -13.71
CA ALA A 91 -1.87 -16.55 -13.97
C ALA A 91 -2.77 -17.65 -14.56
N PHE A 92 -3.98 -17.82 -14.02
CA PHE A 92 -4.95 -18.78 -14.54
C PHE A 92 -5.30 -18.50 -16.00
N TYR A 93 -5.69 -17.26 -16.33
CA TYR A 93 -6.05 -16.91 -17.71
C TYR A 93 -4.86 -16.93 -18.66
N ALA A 94 -3.67 -16.49 -18.22
CA ALA A 94 -2.45 -16.60 -19.01
C ALA A 94 -2.15 -18.05 -19.40
N CYS A 95 -2.32 -18.99 -18.45
CA CYS A 95 -2.15 -20.41 -18.69
C CYS A 95 -3.19 -20.97 -19.68
N VAL A 96 -4.47 -20.69 -19.47
CA VAL A 96 -5.57 -21.20 -20.31
C VAL A 96 -5.50 -20.66 -21.74
N GLU A 97 -5.11 -19.40 -21.92
CA GLU A 97 -5.07 -18.73 -23.21
C GLU A 97 -3.70 -18.83 -23.91
N GLY A 98 -2.70 -19.44 -23.26
CA GLY A 98 -1.33 -19.53 -23.78
C GLY A 98 -0.64 -18.17 -23.94
N LYS A 99 -1.02 -17.17 -23.15
CA LYS A 99 -0.48 -15.81 -23.19
C LYS A 99 0.65 -15.64 -22.19
N SER A 100 1.61 -14.78 -22.50
CA SER A 100 2.61 -14.35 -21.53
C SER A 100 2.04 -13.30 -20.58
N ILE A 101 2.36 -13.43 -19.29
CA ILE A 101 2.07 -12.42 -18.28
C ILE A 101 2.89 -11.16 -18.60
N GLN A 102 2.21 -10.02 -18.79
CA GLN A 102 2.85 -8.73 -19.12
C GLN A 102 3.41 -8.02 -17.88
N ARG A 103 2.99 -8.44 -16.69
CA ARG A 103 3.35 -7.84 -15.41
C ARG A 103 4.78 -8.21 -15.03
N GLY A 104 5.54 -7.24 -14.54
CA GLY A 104 6.97 -7.39 -14.23
C GLY A 104 7.84 -6.51 -15.11
N GLY A 105 9.17 -6.62 -14.97
CA GLY A 105 10.11 -5.77 -15.71
C GLY A 105 10.09 -4.29 -15.33
N TYR A 106 9.48 -3.94 -14.18
CA TYR A 106 9.52 -2.58 -13.66
C TYR A 106 10.94 -2.21 -13.23
N PRO A 107 11.35 -0.94 -13.37
CA PRO A 107 12.62 -0.47 -12.82
C PRO A 107 12.65 -0.69 -11.30
N ASP A 108 13.83 -0.95 -10.75
CA ASP A 108 14.00 -0.99 -9.31
C ASP A 108 13.72 0.37 -8.64
N LEU A 109 13.62 0.37 -7.31
CA LEU A 109 13.32 1.59 -6.53
C LEU A 109 14.36 2.71 -6.75
N ASN A 110 15.63 2.38 -6.99
CA ASN A 110 16.65 3.39 -7.25
C ASN A 110 16.44 4.03 -8.62
N ALA A 111 16.16 3.23 -9.64
CA ALA A 111 15.84 3.70 -10.98
C ALA A 111 14.55 4.54 -10.99
N LEU A 112 13.52 4.13 -10.24
CA LEU A 112 12.31 4.92 -10.06
C LEU A 112 12.58 6.24 -9.33
N GLN A 113 13.39 6.22 -8.27
CA GLN A 113 13.79 7.43 -7.55
C GLN A 113 14.55 8.41 -8.45
N GLN A 114 15.50 7.91 -9.25
CA GLN A 114 16.24 8.73 -10.21
C GLN A 114 15.31 9.36 -11.24
N ARG A 115 14.42 8.56 -11.86
CA ARG A 115 13.42 9.06 -12.82
C ARG A 115 12.51 10.11 -12.20
N PHE A 116 12.05 9.87 -10.97
CA PHE A 116 11.23 10.80 -10.21
C PHE A 116 11.97 12.12 -9.97
N ASN A 117 13.22 12.07 -9.50
CA ASN A 117 14.02 13.27 -9.24
C ASN A 117 14.24 14.09 -10.52
N THR A 118 14.61 13.44 -11.63
CA THR A 118 14.77 14.11 -12.93
C THR A 118 13.47 14.78 -13.38
N PHE A 119 12.34 14.10 -13.24
CA PHE A 119 11.04 14.66 -13.57
C PHE A 119 10.72 15.89 -12.71
N ILE A 120 10.90 15.79 -11.39
CA ILE A 120 10.64 16.89 -10.46
C ILE A 120 11.54 18.10 -10.75
N GLU A 121 12.81 17.89 -11.04
CA GLU A 121 13.72 18.98 -11.44
C GLU A 121 13.22 19.70 -12.70
N SER A 122 12.83 18.94 -13.73
CA SER A 122 12.27 19.53 -14.96
C SER A 122 10.97 20.31 -14.69
N PHE A 123 10.11 19.76 -13.83
CA PHE A 123 8.84 20.37 -13.45
C PHE A 123 9.06 21.71 -12.71
N ARG A 124 10.05 21.76 -11.81
CA ARG A 124 10.44 22.99 -11.11
C ARG A 124 10.95 24.06 -12.08
N GLN A 125 11.64 23.69 -13.16
CA GLN A 125 12.08 24.65 -14.17
C GLN A 125 10.90 25.22 -14.95
N ILE A 126 9.94 24.39 -15.35
CA ILE A 126 8.72 24.84 -16.04
C ILE A 126 7.94 25.82 -15.15
N ALA A 127 7.83 25.56 -13.84
CA ALA A 127 7.14 26.46 -12.91
C ALA A 127 7.79 27.86 -12.77
N LYS A 128 9.08 27.99 -13.11
CA LYS A 128 9.83 29.25 -13.06
C LYS A 128 9.78 30.06 -14.35
N GLN A 129 9.35 29.45 -15.47
CA GLN A 129 9.28 30.14 -16.76
C GLN A 129 8.29 31.31 -16.72
N ALA A 130 8.61 32.36 -17.47
CA ALA A 130 7.74 33.51 -17.61
C ALA A 130 6.56 33.17 -18.54
N PRO A 131 5.30 33.40 -18.13
CA PRO A 131 4.15 33.10 -18.97
C PRO A 131 4.01 34.13 -20.09
N ALA A 132 3.75 33.68 -21.31
CA ALA A 132 3.60 34.54 -22.48
C ALA A 132 2.17 35.09 -22.62
N ASN A 133 1.17 34.39 -22.07
CA ASN A 133 -0.24 34.78 -22.10
C ASN A 133 -0.95 34.53 -20.75
N GLU A 134 -2.21 34.94 -20.66
CA GLU A 134 -2.99 34.89 -19.41
C GLU A 134 -3.34 33.45 -18.97
N ALA A 135 -3.62 32.54 -19.91
CA ALA A 135 -3.85 31.13 -19.59
C ALA A 135 -2.58 30.47 -19.02
N GLU A 136 -1.42 30.81 -19.58
CA GLU A 136 -0.12 30.37 -19.06
C GLU A 136 0.20 30.99 -17.71
N ARG A 137 -0.22 32.23 -17.42
CA ARG A 137 -0.08 32.85 -16.08
C ARG A 137 -0.79 32.02 -15.03
N HIS A 138 -2.03 31.60 -15.30
CA HIS A 138 -2.78 30.77 -14.37
C HIS A 138 -2.13 29.39 -14.17
N ARG A 139 -1.71 28.72 -15.25
CA ARG A 139 -1.02 27.42 -15.19
C ARG A 139 0.33 27.52 -14.46
N ALA A 140 1.09 28.60 -14.67
CA ALA A 140 2.35 28.87 -13.98
C ALA A 140 2.13 29.07 -12.47
N ALA A 141 1.11 29.83 -12.07
CA ALA A 141 0.75 30.00 -10.66
C ALA A 141 0.40 28.66 -9.99
N LEU A 142 -0.39 27.81 -10.66
CA LEU A 142 -0.74 26.48 -10.16
C LEU A 142 0.49 25.58 -10.02
N ASN A 143 1.39 25.56 -11.01
CA ASN A 143 2.60 24.74 -10.96
C ASN A 143 3.60 25.23 -9.90
N ARG A 144 3.64 26.53 -9.61
CA ARG A 144 4.41 27.08 -8.47
C ARG A 144 3.85 26.58 -7.14
N LEU A 145 2.53 26.62 -6.96
CA LEU A 145 1.89 26.09 -5.74
C LEU A 145 2.18 24.60 -5.57
N ARG A 146 2.03 23.80 -6.64
CA ARG A 146 2.38 22.37 -6.63
C ARG A 146 3.83 22.13 -6.24
N SER A 147 4.75 22.95 -6.76
CA SER A 147 6.18 22.86 -6.41
C SER A 147 6.42 23.16 -4.94
N ASN A 148 5.78 24.19 -4.39
CA ASN A 148 5.92 24.54 -2.97
C ASN A 148 5.38 23.44 -2.04
N ILE A 149 4.23 22.85 -2.37
CA ILE A 149 3.66 21.71 -1.62
C ILE A 149 4.61 20.53 -1.66
N LEU A 150 5.17 20.23 -2.82
CA LEU A 150 6.12 19.14 -2.98
C LEU A 150 7.40 19.38 -2.17
N ASP A 151 7.98 20.58 -2.21
CA ASP A 151 9.17 20.93 -1.45
C ASP A 151 8.93 20.79 0.06
N HIS A 152 7.76 21.22 0.52
CA HIS A 152 7.35 21.03 1.91
C HIS A 152 7.24 19.56 2.28
N ALA A 153 6.59 18.73 1.46
CA ALA A 153 6.44 17.29 1.71
C ALA A 153 7.79 16.56 1.74
N VAL A 154 8.70 16.89 0.80
CA VAL A 154 10.06 16.33 0.76
C VAL A 154 10.85 16.74 2.00
N ALA A 155 10.75 18.00 2.44
CA ALA A 155 11.43 18.49 3.65
C ALA A 155 10.96 17.81 4.94
N GLN A 156 9.70 17.37 4.99
CA GLN A 156 9.14 16.63 6.12
C GLN A 156 9.57 15.15 6.16
N THR A 157 10.21 14.63 5.11
CA THR A 157 10.70 13.25 5.10
C THR A 157 11.92 13.16 6.03
N PRO A 158 11.88 12.33 7.10
CA PRO A 158 13.03 12.13 7.98
C PRO A 158 14.23 11.67 7.14
N ALA A 159 15.38 12.30 7.35
CA ALA A 159 16.59 12.04 6.58
C ALA A 159 17.12 10.62 6.80
N LEU A 160 16.54 9.64 6.13
CA LEU A 160 17.04 8.26 6.15
C LEU A 160 18.27 8.07 5.24
N HIS A 161 18.59 9.02 4.36
CA HIS A 161 19.86 9.03 3.62
C HIS A 161 20.40 10.44 3.33
N ARG A 162 21.08 11.02 4.34
CA ARG A 162 22.33 11.77 4.09
C ARG A 162 23.50 10.91 4.57
N ALA A 163 23.62 9.69 4.06
CA ALA A 163 24.82 8.89 4.26
C ALA A 163 25.93 9.48 3.38
N ASN A 164 26.80 10.27 3.99
CA ASN A 164 28.05 10.71 3.41
C ASN A 164 28.90 9.46 3.06
N PRO A 165 29.28 9.23 1.78
CA PRO A 165 30.02 8.04 1.37
C PRO A 165 31.45 7.96 1.94
N ARG A 166 31.92 8.95 2.69
CA ARG A 166 33.29 9.00 3.25
C ARG A 166 33.48 8.35 4.64
N LYS A 167 32.50 7.65 5.21
CA LYS A 167 32.65 6.96 6.51
C LYS A 167 32.23 5.49 6.49
N ARG A 168 32.65 4.73 5.47
CA ARG A 168 32.45 3.26 5.40
C ARG A 168 33.73 2.43 5.56
N THR A 169 34.82 3.01 6.08
CA THR A 169 36.13 2.32 6.17
C THR A 169 36.76 2.38 7.56
N ARG A 170 36.00 2.15 8.62
CA ARG A 170 36.56 1.72 9.92
C ARG A 170 35.47 1.06 10.75
N CYS A 171 35.81 -0.03 11.41
CA CYS A 171 34.98 -0.94 12.21
C CYS A 171 34.49 -2.21 11.49
N LEU A 172 35.43 -2.95 10.90
CA LEU A 172 35.42 -4.43 10.90
C LEU A 172 36.88 -4.90 11.01
N VAL A 173 37.51 -4.59 12.14
CA VAL A 173 38.66 -5.32 12.67
C VAL A 173 38.53 -5.25 14.19
N GLU A 174 38.77 -6.39 14.82
CA GLU A 174 38.94 -6.66 16.26
C GLU A 174 37.76 -7.34 16.98
N SER A 175 38.01 -8.66 17.15
CA SER A 175 37.69 -9.56 18.27
C SER A 175 36.30 -10.17 18.34
#